data_AF-A0A0S7WFI7-F1
#
_entry.id   AF-A0A0S7WFI7-F1
#
_cell.length_a   1.000
_cell.length_b   1.000
_cell.length_c   1.000
_cell.angle_alpha   90.00
_cell.angle_beta   90.00
_cell.angle_gamma   90.00
#
_symmetry.space_group_name_H-M   'P 1'
#
loop_
_entity.id
_entity.type
_entity.pdbx_description
1 polymer ?
#
loop_
_entity_poly.entity_id
_entity_poly.type
_entity_poly.pdbx_seq_one_letter_code
_entity_poly.pdbx_strand_id
1 'polypeptide(L)'
;MKLRYYLGLLVVGIGIALLITFFSPLASSEPDGLEKVAENEGFIAEAEDAPYEVIADYVLPWVDNEDLATILAGIIGVLIVATIALTAAFVLWRLRGAQRSTAGGAGPG
;
A
#
# COMPACT_ATOMS: atom_id res chain seq x y z
N MET A 1 22.92 -16.62 4.20
CA MET A 1 23.22 -15.24 3.73
C MET A 1 22.05 -14.57 3.00
N LYS A 2 21.26 -15.26 2.17
CA LYS A 2 20.15 -14.67 1.40
C LYS A 2 19.05 -13.97 2.24
N LEU A 3 18.69 -14.51 3.41
CA LEU A 3 17.62 -13.95 4.25
C LEU A 3 17.93 -12.54 4.80
N ARG A 4 19.19 -12.28 5.20
CA ARG A 4 19.63 -10.96 5.70
C ARG A 4 19.62 -9.91 4.59
N TYR A 5 19.86 -10.33 3.35
CA TYR A 5 19.81 -9.46 2.18
C TYR A 5 18.37 -9.03 1.85
N TYR A 6 17.42 -9.98 1.84
CA TYR A 6 16.00 -9.66 1.63
C TYR A 6 15.43 -8.77 2.74
N LEU A 7 15.82 -9.00 4.00
CA LEU A 7 15.42 -8.13 5.11
C LEU A 7 15.98 -6.71 4.95
N GLY A 8 17.24 -6.59 4.52
CA GLY A 8 17.85 -5.29 4.22
C GLY A 8 17.13 -4.55 3.11
N LEU A 9 16.79 -5.23 2.01
CA LEU A 9 16.04 -4.64 0.91
C LEU A 9 14.63 -4.18 1.33
N LEU A 10 13.95 -4.96 2.18
CA LEU A 10 12.63 -4.61 2.70
C LEU A 10 12.69 -3.37 3.60
N VAL A 11 13.66 -3.31 4.53
CA VAL A 11 13.83 -2.15 5.41
C VAL A 11 14.18 -0.89 4.60
N VAL A 12 15.08 -1.01 3.63
CA VAL A 12 15.45 0.11 2.75
C VAL A 12 14.24 0.56 1.91
N GLY A 13 13.48 -0.38 1.35
CA GLY A 13 12.28 -0.09 0.57
C GLY A 13 11.20 0.64 1.38
N ILE A 14 10.91 0.17 2.59
CA ILE A 14 9.97 0.85 3.50
C ILE A 14 10.51 2.22 3.90
N GLY A 15 11.81 2.34 4.18
CA GLY A 15 12.44 3.61 4.51
C GLY A 15 12.32 4.64 3.38
N ILE A 16 12.54 4.21 2.13
CA ILE A 16 12.34 5.05 0.95
C ILE A 16 10.87 5.44 0.80
N ALA A 17 9.94 4.50 0.96
CA ALA A 17 8.51 4.78 0.87
C ALA A 17 8.06 5.83 1.90
N LEU A 18 8.49 5.68 3.17
CA LEU A 18 8.24 6.67 4.22
C LEU A 18 8.93 8.00 3.95
N LEU A 19 10.11 8.01 3.35
CA LEU A 19 10.79 9.25 2.98
C LEU A 19 9.99 10.02 1.91
N ILE A 20 9.43 9.31 0.93
CA ILE A 20 8.61 9.90 -0.14
C ILE A 20 7.33 10.55 0.42
N THR A 21 6.72 10.00 1.48
CA THR A 21 5.49 10.61 2.04
C THR A 21 5.69 12.04 2.53
N PHE A 22 6.90 12.42 2.97
CA PHE A 22 7.22 13.80 3.36
C PHE A 22 7.18 14.79 2.19
N PHE A 23 7.29 14.30 0.94
CA PHE A 23 7.18 15.11 -0.26
C PHE A 23 5.75 15.15 -0.81
N SER A 24 4.80 14.44 -0.19
CA SER A 24 3.40 14.43 -0.64
C SER A 24 2.71 15.80 -0.67
N PRO A 25 3.02 16.78 0.20
CA PRO A 25 2.43 18.12 0.08
C PRO A 25 2.91 18.90 -1.16
N LEU A 26 3.99 18.43 -1.81
CA LEU A 26 4.45 18.99 -3.08
C LEU A 26 3.72 18.40 -4.29
N ALA A 27 2.76 17.49 -4.07
CA ALA A 27 1.90 17.00 -5.13
C ALA A 27 1.07 18.15 -5.72
N SER A 28 0.81 18.07 -7.02
CA SER A 28 0.00 19.05 -7.74
C SER A 28 -1.44 19.05 -7.20
N SER A 29 -2.00 20.24 -7.04
CA SER A 29 -3.39 20.46 -6.64
C SER A 29 -4.36 20.46 -7.84
N GLU A 30 -3.86 20.23 -9.06
CA GLU A 30 -4.71 20.16 -10.25
C GLU A 30 -5.51 18.85 -10.27
N PRO A 31 -6.72 18.85 -10.90
CA PRO A 31 -7.54 17.65 -10.97
C PRO A 31 -6.76 16.53 -11.68
N ASP A 32 -6.99 15.31 -11.21
CA ASP A 32 -6.28 14.16 -11.71
C ASP A 32 -6.65 13.86 -13.17
N GLY A 33 -5.95 12.91 -13.80
CA GLY A 33 -6.19 12.59 -15.20
C GLY A 33 -7.61 12.06 -15.49
N LEU A 34 -8.28 11.46 -14.51
CA LEU A 34 -9.63 10.94 -14.67
C LEU A 34 -10.66 12.07 -14.55
N GLU A 35 -10.52 12.92 -13.55
CA GLU A 35 -11.33 14.12 -13.36
C GLU A 35 -11.19 15.07 -14.55
N LYS A 36 -9.96 15.35 -15.02
CA LYS A 36 -9.71 16.16 -16.22
C LYS A 36 -10.46 15.62 -17.45
N VAL A 37 -10.45 14.30 -17.65
CA VAL A 37 -11.16 13.68 -18.79
C VAL A 37 -12.67 13.78 -18.58
N ALA A 38 -13.15 13.54 -17.37
CA ALA A 38 -14.57 13.65 -17.02
C ALA A 38 -15.12 15.08 -17.16
N GLU A 39 -14.32 16.09 -16.81
CA GLU A 39 -14.63 17.50 -17.05
C GLU A 39 -14.68 17.81 -18.55
N ASN A 40 -13.67 17.40 -19.31
CA ASN A 40 -13.58 17.69 -20.75
C ASN A 40 -14.72 17.05 -21.55
N GLU A 41 -15.14 15.84 -21.17
CA GLU A 41 -16.23 15.09 -21.81
C GLU A 41 -17.60 15.38 -21.17
N GLY A 42 -17.65 16.18 -20.10
CA GLY A 42 -18.90 16.66 -19.49
C GLY A 42 -19.66 15.64 -18.64
N PHE A 43 -19.02 14.56 -18.19
CA PHE A 43 -19.65 13.52 -17.35
C PHE A 43 -19.21 13.54 -15.88
N ILE A 44 -18.44 14.54 -15.45
CA ILE A 44 -18.02 14.69 -14.04
C ILE A 44 -19.19 14.67 -13.06
N ALA A 45 -20.38 15.15 -13.47
CA ALA A 45 -21.59 15.18 -12.64
C ALA A 45 -22.24 13.80 -12.43
N GLU A 46 -21.82 12.78 -13.18
CA GLU A 46 -22.25 11.38 -13.03
C GLU A 46 -21.31 10.60 -12.09
N ALA A 47 -20.28 11.25 -11.53
CA ALA A 47 -19.41 10.63 -10.54
C ALA A 47 -20.23 10.28 -9.28
N GLU A 48 -20.30 8.98 -8.97
CA GLU A 48 -20.85 8.49 -7.71
C GLU A 48 -19.74 8.36 -6.66
N ASP A 49 -20.09 8.68 -5.41
CA ASP A 49 -19.18 8.51 -4.28
C ASP A 49 -18.79 7.03 -4.12
N ALA A 50 -17.55 6.80 -3.67
CA ALA A 50 -17.10 5.44 -3.41
C ALA A 50 -17.92 4.80 -2.28
N PRO A 51 -18.29 3.50 -2.37
CA PRO A 51 -19.01 2.83 -1.29
C PRO A 51 -18.20 2.72 0.01
N TYR A 52 -16.89 2.94 -0.06
CA TYR A 52 -16.00 2.98 1.09
C TYR A 52 -14.81 3.91 0.86
N GLU A 53 -14.61 4.84 1.78
CA GLU A 53 -13.50 5.80 1.77
C GLU A 53 -12.63 5.56 3.01
N VAL A 54 -11.40 5.12 2.79
CA VAL A 54 -10.46 4.84 3.90
C VAL A 54 -9.95 6.14 4.51
N ILE A 55 -9.50 7.07 3.65
CA ILE A 55 -9.09 8.43 3.96
C ILE A 55 -9.45 9.28 2.74
N ALA A 56 -10.67 9.81 2.69
CA ALA A 56 -11.11 10.70 1.61
C ALA A 56 -10.18 11.91 1.52
N ASP A 57 -9.76 12.25 0.31
CA ASP A 57 -8.88 13.38 0.00
C ASP A 57 -7.60 13.48 0.84
N TYR A 58 -7.16 12.37 1.43
CA TYR A 58 -6.02 12.32 2.36
C TYR A 58 -6.18 13.24 3.59
N VAL A 59 -7.42 13.65 3.92
CA VAL A 59 -7.74 14.51 5.07
C VAL A 59 -7.96 13.67 6.32
N LEU A 60 -7.34 14.09 7.42
CA LEU A 60 -7.57 13.51 8.74
C LEU A 60 -8.41 14.50 9.56
N PRO A 61 -9.62 14.13 10.02
CA PRO A 61 -10.56 15.06 10.66
C PRO A 61 -10.07 15.63 12.01
N TRP A 62 -8.96 15.13 12.53
CA TRP A 62 -8.30 15.61 13.75
C TRP A 62 -6.99 16.37 13.48
N VAL A 63 -6.66 16.66 12.22
CA VAL A 63 -5.44 17.39 11.82
C VAL A 63 -5.84 18.61 10.99
N ASP A 64 -5.69 19.80 11.57
CA ASP A 64 -6.09 21.06 10.92
C ASP A 64 -5.15 21.47 9.77
N ASN A 65 -3.94 20.92 9.72
CA ASN A 65 -2.95 21.23 8.69
C ASN A 65 -3.00 20.18 7.58
N GLU A 66 -3.44 20.59 6.39
CA GLU A 66 -3.61 19.74 5.20
C GLU A 66 -2.31 19.04 4.77
N ASP A 67 -1.17 19.73 4.82
CA ASP A 67 0.14 19.15 4.50
C ASP A 67 0.49 18.03 5.48
N LEU A 68 0.27 18.26 6.78
CA LEU A 68 0.51 17.25 7.82
C LEU A 68 -0.48 16.09 7.70
N ALA A 69 -1.75 16.36 7.38
CA ALA A 69 -2.77 15.33 7.16
C ALA A 69 -2.36 14.41 5.99
N THR A 70 -1.91 14.99 4.88
CA THR A 70 -1.48 14.27 3.68
C THR A 70 -0.25 13.40 3.95
N ILE A 71 0.76 13.94 4.66
CA ILE A 71 1.94 13.15 5.06
C ILE A 71 1.52 11.97 5.94
N LEU A 72 0.65 12.20 6.94
CA LEU A 72 0.18 11.16 7.84
C LEU A 72 -0.64 10.09 7.11
N ALA A 73 -1.51 10.50 6.19
CA ALA A 73 -2.28 9.58 5.35
C ALA A 73 -1.34 8.69 4.51
N GLY A 74 -0.27 9.26 3.95
CA GLY A 74 0.79 8.52 3.26
C GLY A 74 1.48 7.49 4.17
N ILE A 75 1.87 7.88 5.38
CA ILE A 75 2.50 6.98 6.36
C ILE A 75 1.56 5.83 6.71
N ILE A 76 0.28 6.12 6.98
CA ILE A 76 -0.74 5.11 7.28
C ILE A 76 -0.88 4.14 6.11
N GLY A 77 -0.93 4.63 4.87
CA GLY A 77 -0.99 3.80 3.67
C GLY A 77 0.20 2.84 3.55
N VAL A 78 1.43 3.33 3.78
CA VAL A 78 2.64 2.49 3.77
C VAL A 78 2.55 1.39 4.83
N LEU A 79 2.09 1.70 6.04
CA LEU A 79 1.95 0.72 7.13
C LEU A 79 0.89 -0.34 6.84
N ILE A 80 -0.24 0.04 6.24
CA ILE A 80 -1.30 -0.89 5.85
C ILE A 80 -0.76 -1.87 4.81
N VAL A 81 -0.16 -1.37 3.73
CA VAL A 81 0.38 -2.21 2.64
C VAL A 81 1.49 -3.13 3.15
N ALA A 82 2.41 -2.60 3.98
CA ALA A 82 3.48 -3.39 4.57
C ALA A 82 2.93 -4.53 5.43
N THR A 83 1.90 -4.26 6.23
CA THR A 83 1.27 -5.27 7.10
C THR A 83 0.56 -6.34 6.29
N ILE A 84 -0.19 -5.97 5.26
CA ILE A 84 -0.86 -6.92 4.36
C ILE A 84 0.17 -7.80 3.64
N ALA A 85 1.23 -7.20 3.10
CA ALA A 85 2.27 -7.95 2.40
C ALA A 85 3.02 -8.94 3.32
N LEU A 86 3.38 -8.50 4.54
CA LEU A 86 4.07 -9.34 5.52
C LEU A 86 3.19 -10.49 6.02
N THR A 87 1.91 -10.23 6.28
CA THR A 87 0.96 -11.27 6.70
C THR A 87 0.72 -12.29 5.59
N ALA A 88 0.52 -11.84 4.35
CA ALA A 88 0.40 -12.74 3.20
C ALA A 88 1.66 -13.61 3.02
N ALA A 89 2.85 -13.01 3.08
CA ALA A 89 4.11 -13.74 3.00
C ALA A 89 4.26 -14.78 4.12
N PHE A 90 3.88 -14.42 5.35
CA PHE A 90 3.90 -15.33 6.50
C PHE A 90 2.95 -16.51 6.33
N VAL A 91 1.72 -16.27 5.90
CA VAL A 91 0.71 -17.33 5.65
C VAL A 91 1.21 -18.29 4.57
N LEU A 92 1.69 -17.76 3.44
CA LEU A 92 2.22 -18.58 2.35
C LEU A 92 3.44 -19.40 2.78
N TRP A 93 4.32 -18.84 3.61
CA TRP A 93 5.45 -19.57 4.18
C TRP A 93 5.00 -20.73 5.08
N ARG A 94 3.99 -20.49 5.94
CA ARG A 94 3.45 -21.51 6.83
C ARG A 94 2.79 -22.66 6.06
N LEU A 95 2.05 -22.36 5.00
CA LEU A 95 1.37 -23.37 4.18
C LEU A 95 2.38 -24.24 3.40
N ARG A 96 3.50 -23.67 2.93
CA ARG A 96 4.57 -24.41 2.24
C ARG A 96 5.34 -25.37 3.15
N GLY A 97 5.39 -25.10 4.46
CA GLY A 97 6.05 -25.98 5.43
C GLY A 97 5.37 -27.35 5.58
N ALA A 98 4.07 -27.44 5.36
CA ALA A 98 3.28 -28.66 5.56
C ALA A 98 3.43 -29.71 4.43
N GLN A 99 3.83 -29.30 3.22
CA GLN A 99 3.89 -30.20 2.05
C GLN A 99 5.18 -31.03 1.94
N ARG A 100 6.21 -30.75 2.76
CA ARG A 100 7.47 -31.51 2.74
C ARG A 100 7.38 -32.88 3.40
N SER A 101 6.34 -33.14 4.20
CA SER A 101 6.21 -34.41 4.93
C SER A 101 5.59 -35.53 4.10
N THR A 102 4.92 -35.24 2.98
CA THR A 102 4.25 -36.26 2.14
C THR A 102 5.05 -36.67 0.91
N ALA A 103 6.03 -35.88 0.47
CA ALA A 103 6.87 -36.22 -0.70
C ALA A 103 8.04 -37.18 -0.38
N GLY A 104 8.36 -37.42 0.89
CA GLY A 104 9.46 -38.31 1.32
C GLY A 104 9.08 -39.78 1.54
N GLY A 105 7.79 -40.14 1.44
CA GLY A 105 7.28 -41.47 1.77
C GLY A 105 7.06 -42.42 0.59
N ALA A 106 7.28 -41.97 -0.65
CA ALA A 106 7.05 -42.78 -1.85
C ALA A 106 8.38 -43.06 -2.57
N GLY A 107 9.13 -44.05 -2.07
CA GLY A 107 10.24 -44.72 -2.76
C GLY A 107 9.90 -46.21 -2.96
N PRO A 108 10.39 -46.85 -4.04
CA PRO A 108 9.72 -47.98 -4.70
C PRO A 108 9.84 -49.29 -3.90
N GLY A 109 8.73 -50.01 -3.80
CA GLY A 109 8.71 -51.44 -3.46
C GLY A 109 8.89 -52.29 -4.71
#